data_AF-A0A939NWA5-F1
#
_entry.id   AF-A0A939NWA5-F1
#
_cell.length_a   1.000
_cell.length_b   1.000
_cell.length_c   1.000
_cell.angle_alpha   90.00
_cell.angle_beta   90.00
_cell.angle_gamma   90.00
#
_symmetry.space_group_name_H-M   'P 1'
#
loop_
_entity.id
_entity.type
_entity.pdbx_description
1 polymer ?
#
loop_
_entity_poly.entity_id
_entity_poly.type
_entity_poly.pdbx_seq_one_letter_code
_entity_poly.pdbx_strand_id
1 'polypeptide(L)'
;MTIVNIDDLRLAARRRLPKLFFDYIDGGSFAEETYRRNKDDFSLLRLRQHVLVDYAEPDLSTEYLGRRHSLPFMLGPVGLLGRAHAYALATAGQARVDRAIETLRRVFSIILALMGVSSIADLKERGSHLIFKQ
;
A
#
# COMPACT_ATOMS: atom_id res chain seq x y z
N MET A 1 10.49 9.87 -16.18
CA MET A 1 10.19 9.95 -14.73
C MET A 1 10.27 8.54 -14.18
N THR A 2 11.17 8.32 -13.23
CA THR A 2 11.29 7.04 -12.52
C THR A 2 10.13 6.94 -11.53
N ILE A 3 9.47 5.78 -11.47
CA ILE A 3 8.34 5.51 -10.58
C ILE A 3 8.84 4.56 -9.50
N VAL A 4 8.86 5.02 -8.25
CA VAL A 4 9.38 4.26 -7.10
C VAL A 4 8.28 3.98 -6.08
N ASN A 5 7.29 4.86 -5.94
CA ASN A 5 6.19 4.70 -4.98
C ASN A 5 4.81 5.01 -5.59
N ILE A 6 3.76 4.92 -4.77
CA ILE A 6 2.37 5.17 -5.18
C ILE A 6 2.12 6.65 -5.50
N ASP A 7 2.77 7.58 -4.81
CA ASP A 7 2.64 9.02 -5.10
C ASP A 7 3.23 9.36 -6.49
N ASP A 8 4.30 8.69 -6.91
CA ASP A 8 4.85 8.83 -8.27
C ASP A 8 3.85 8.33 -9.32
N LEU A 9 3.16 7.22 -9.06
CA LEU A 9 2.10 6.72 -9.95
C LEU A 9 0.96 7.75 -10.07
N ARG A 10 0.54 8.32 -8.94
CA ARG A 10 -0.49 9.37 -8.89
C ARG A 10 -0.07 10.61 -9.67
N LEU A 11 1.16 11.09 -9.48
CA LEU A 11 1.70 12.25 -10.21
C LEU A 11 1.83 11.98 -11.71
N ALA A 12 2.27 10.78 -12.09
CA ALA A 12 2.36 10.38 -13.50
C ALA A 12 0.96 10.31 -14.14
N ALA A 13 -0.04 9.79 -13.41
CA ALA A 13 -1.43 9.77 -13.85
C ALA A 13 -1.99 11.19 -14.00
N ARG A 14 -1.76 12.09 -13.04
CA ARG A 14 -2.17 13.50 -13.09
C ARG A 14 -1.65 14.23 -14.34
N ARG A 15 -0.44 13.89 -14.79
CA ARG A 15 0.17 14.49 -15.99
C ARG A 15 -0.40 13.96 -17.31
N ARG A 16 -1.06 12.81 -17.29
CA ARG A 16 -1.51 12.10 -18.51
C ARG A 16 -3.02 12.05 -18.68
N LEU A 17 -3.77 12.01 -17.58
CA LEU A 17 -5.22 11.97 -17.59
C LEU A 17 -5.82 13.37 -17.80
N PRO A 18 -6.91 13.49 -18.58
CA PRO A 18 -7.74 14.69 -18.55
C PRO A 18 -8.18 14.98 -17.11
N LYS A 19 -8.23 16.27 -16.74
CA LYS A 19 -8.53 16.73 -15.38
C LYS A 19 -9.79 16.07 -14.80
N LEU A 20 -10.87 15.99 -15.60
CA LEU A 20 -12.13 15.36 -15.19
C LEU A 20 -11.94 13.93 -14.67
N PHE A 21 -11.17 13.10 -15.38
CA PHE A 21 -10.93 11.72 -14.97
C PHE A 21 -10.00 11.63 -13.76
N PHE A 22 -8.97 12.48 -13.69
CA PHE A 22 -8.10 12.52 -12.53
C PHE A 22 -8.86 12.90 -11.27
N ASP A 23 -9.69 13.95 -11.32
CA ASP A 23 -10.47 14.42 -10.17
C ASP A 23 -11.52 13.38 -9.74
N TYR A 24 -12.16 12.69 -10.70
CA TYR A 24 -13.08 11.60 -10.38
C TYR A 24 -12.39 10.48 -9.60
N ILE A 25 -11.16 10.15 -9.99
CA ILE A 25 -10.40 9.05 -9.37
C ILE A 25 -9.82 9.49 -8.03
N ASP A 26 -9.13 10.64 -7.96
CA ASP A 26 -8.31 11.04 -6.82
C ASP A 26 -9.08 11.84 -5.76
N GLY A 27 -10.19 12.49 -6.14
CA GLY A 27 -10.98 13.36 -5.27
C GLY A 27 -11.75 12.64 -4.15
N GLY A 28 -12.17 13.44 -3.18
CA GLY A 28 -13.04 13.07 -2.07
C GLY A 28 -14.31 13.92 -2.02
N SER A 29 -15.13 13.72 -1.00
CA SER A 29 -16.39 14.46 -0.83
C SER A 29 -16.16 15.88 -0.31
N PHE A 30 -16.82 16.87 -0.92
CA PHE A 30 -16.84 18.28 -0.49
C PHE A 30 -15.44 18.84 -0.19
N ALA A 31 -15.17 19.24 1.05
CA ALA A 31 -13.90 19.81 1.49
C ALA A 31 -12.76 18.77 1.64
N GLU A 32 -13.04 17.48 1.37
CA GLU A 32 -12.07 16.39 1.40
C GLU A 32 -11.40 16.15 2.77
N GLU A 33 -12.03 16.60 3.86
CA GLU A 33 -11.51 16.45 5.22
C GLU A 33 -11.23 14.98 5.58
N THR A 34 -12.20 14.09 5.32
CA THR A 34 -12.04 12.66 5.58
C THR A 34 -10.95 12.04 4.70
N TYR A 35 -10.81 12.50 3.45
CA TYR A 35 -9.75 12.01 2.56
C TYR A 35 -8.36 12.37 3.10
N ARG A 36 -8.17 13.63 3.52
CA ARG A 36 -6.91 14.09 4.13
C ARG A 36 -6.63 13.36 5.44
N ARG A 37 -7.61 13.29 6.35
CA ARG A 37 -7.48 12.57 7.63
C ARG A 37 -7.12 11.09 7.44
N ASN A 38 -7.75 10.39 6.49
CA ASN A 38 -7.42 8.99 6.23
C ASN A 38 -5.95 8.79 5.83
N LYS A 39 -5.32 9.77 5.16
CA LYS A 39 -3.89 9.72 4.84
C LYS A 39 -3.04 10.11 6.05
N ASP A 40 -3.41 11.19 6.72
CA ASP A 40 -2.61 11.78 7.80
C ASP A 40 -2.64 10.92 9.08
N ASP A 41 -3.73 10.21 9.36
CA ASP A 41 -3.88 9.35 10.55
C ASP A 41 -2.81 8.24 10.60
N PHE A 42 -2.31 7.76 9.44
CA PHE A 42 -1.21 6.80 9.41
C PHE A 42 0.10 7.37 9.97
N SER A 43 0.29 8.70 9.90
CA SER A 43 1.45 9.37 10.50
C SER A 43 1.40 9.40 12.03
N LEU A 44 0.27 9.05 12.65
CA LEU A 44 0.16 8.88 14.10
C LEU A 44 0.70 7.51 14.55
N LEU A 45 0.80 6.56 13.63
CA LEU A 45 1.34 5.23 13.90
C LEU A 45 2.86 5.24 13.72
N ARG A 46 3.56 4.63 14.67
CA ARG A 46 5.01 4.43 14.65
C ARG A 46 5.29 2.94 14.76
N LEU A 47 6.29 2.49 14.01
CA LEU A 47 6.75 1.10 14.03
C LEU A 47 8.01 1.00 14.89
N ARG A 48 8.06 0.00 15.78
CA ARG A 48 9.24 -0.31 16.57
C ARG A 48 10.25 -1.05 15.69
N GLN A 49 11.31 -0.35 15.30
CA GLN A 49 12.42 -0.96 14.58
C GLN A 49 13.27 -1.81 15.53
N HIS A 50 13.62 -3.00 15.10
CA HIS A 50 14.65 -3.85 15.67
C HIS A 50 15.89 -3.82 14.76
N VAL A 51 17.06 -3.72 15.38
CA VAL A 51 18.36 -3.69 14.71
C VAL A 51 19.11 -4.98 14.99
N LEU A 52 20.07 -5.32 14.13
CA LEU A 52 20.86 -6.56 14.24
C LEU A 52 19.98 -7.83 14.25
N VAL A 53 18.88 -7.78 13.52
CA VAL A 53 17.99 -8.93 13.33
C VAL A 53 18.56 -9.80 12.22
N ASP A 54 18.56 -11.12 12.42
CA ASP A 54 18.89 -12.05 11.35
C ASP A 54 17.82 -11.94 10.24
N TYR A 55 18.27 -11.73 9.01
CA TYR A 55 17.38 -11.45 7.89
C TYR A 55 16.97 -12.76 7.22
N ALA A 56 15.70 -13.11 7.39
CA ALA A 56 14.99 -14.08 6.56
C ALA A 56 13.83 -13.38 5.85
N GLU A 57 13.54 -13.75 4.60
CA GLU A 57 12.39 -13.19 3.87
C GLU A 57 11.09 -13.62 4.56
N PRO A 58 10.27 -12.68 5.09
CA PRO A 58 9.07 -13.03 5.86
C PRO A 58 7.99 -13.67 4.98
N ASP A 59 7.23 -14.61 5.55
CA ASP A 59 6.03 -15.15 4.91
C ASP A 59 4.89 -14.12 4.94
N LEU A 60 4.63 -13.52 3.79
CA LEU A 60 3.54 -12.55 3.61
C LEU A 60 2.17 -13.19 3.42
N SER A 61 2.10 -14.51 3.31
CA SER A 61 0.83 -15.20 3.13
C SER A 61 -0.04 -15.11 4.37
N THR A 62 -1.35 -15.06 4.17
CA THR A 62 -2.31 -15.03 5.26
C THR A 62 -3.68 -15.51 4.79
N GLU A 63 -4.55 -15.85 5.73
CA GLU A 63 -5.93 -16.22 5.46
C GLU A 63 -6.86 -15.04 5.73
N TYR A 64 -7.72 -14.73 4.75
CA TYR A 64 -8.86 -13.83 4.90
C TYR A 64 -9.93 -14.24 3.89
N LEU A 65 -11.21 -13.94 4.19
CA LEU A 65 -12.34 -14.33 3.35
C LEU A 65 -12.41 -15.86 3.08
N GLY A 66 -11.96 -16.67 4.04
CA GLY A 66 -12.01 -18.14 3.97
C GLY A 66 -11.04 -18.78 2.97
N ARG A 67 -10.02 -18.04 2.50
CA ARG A 67 -8.99 -18.56 1.58
C ARG A 67 -7.61 -18.06 1.96
N ARG A 68 -6.59 -18.87 1.65
CA ARG A 68 -5.19 -18.45 1.79
C ARG A 68 -4.76 -17.61 0.59
N HIS A 69 -4.16 -16.47 0.87
CA HIS A 69 -3.63 -15.53 -0.11
C HIS A 69 -2.12 -15.34 0.09
N SER A 70 -1.39 -15.04 -0.98
CA SER A 70 0.07 -14.85 -0.95
C SER A 70 0.52 -13.50 -0.38
N LEU A 71 -0.41 -12.54 -0.27
CA LEU A 71 -0.16 -11.18 0.21
C LEU A 71 -1.25 -10.78 1.21
N PRO A 72 -0.97 -9.89 2.17
CA PRO A 72 -1.92 -9.45 3.19
C PRO A 72 -2.84 -8.32 2.71
N PHE A 73 -2.95 -8.11 1.40
CA PHE A 73 -3.75 -7.05 0.80
C PHE A 73 -4.36 -7.51 -0.51
N MET A 74 -5.42 -6.82 -0.92
CA MET A 74 -6.10 -7.05 -2.20
C MET A 74 -6.44 -5.72 -2.85
N LEU A 75 -6.74 -5.77 -4.14
CA LEU A 75 -7.35 -4.62 -4.82
C LEU A 75 -8.78 -4.46 -4.30
N GLY A 76 -9.07 -3.31 -3.71
CA GLY A 76 -10.42 -2.96 -3.29
C GLY A 76 -11.36 -2.75 -4.49
N PRO A 77 -12.67 -2.93 -4.30
CA PRO A 77 -13.65 -2.67 -5.34
C PRO A 77 -13.67 -1.18 -5.65
N VAL A 78 -13.72 -0.86 -6.93
CA VAL A 78 -13.60 0.50 -7.40
C VAL A 78 -14.39 0.66 -8.69
N GLY A 79 -15.25 1.68 -8.74
CA GLY A 79 -16.09 1.95 -9.91
C GLY A 79 -15.28 2.48 -11.10
N LEU A 80 -15.85 2.30 -12.30
CA LEU A 80 -15.40 2.82 -13.59
C LEU A 80 -13.99 2.41 -14.05
N LEU A 81 -12.92 2.73 -13.32
CA LEU A 81 -11.52 2.55 -13.75
C LEU A 81 -10.54 2.09 -12.66
N GLY A 82 -10.91 2.19 -11.39
CA GLY A 82 -10.10 1.74 -10.26
C GLY A 82 -8.79 2.45 -9.95
N ARG A 83 -8.60 3.01 -8.75
CA ARG A 83 -7.44 3.89 -8.45
C ARG A 83 -6.07 3.34 -8.87
N ALA A 84 -5.65 2.18 -8.39
CA ALA A 84 -4.35 1.61 -8.75
C ALA A 84 -4.27 1.16 -10.22
N HIS A 85 -5.34 0.53 -10.71
CA HIS A 85 -5.43 0.06 -12.10
C HIS A 85 -5.48 1.23 -13.09
N ALA A 86 -6.22 2.30 -12.79
CA ALA A 86 -6.32 3.53 -13.56
C ALA A 86 -5.01 4.32 -13.56
N TYR A 87 -4.33 4.47 -12.42
CA TYR A 87 -3.02 5.13 -12.39
C TYR A 87 -1.99 4.34 -13.20
N ALA A 88 -2.05 3.01 -13.12
CA ALA A 88 -1.19 2.12 -13.90
C ALA A 88 -1.55 2.09 -15.39
N LEU A 89 -2.83 2.01 -15.77
CA LEU A 89 -3.32 2.08 -17.15
C LEU A 89 -3.00 3.43 -17.79
N ALA A 90 -3.15 4.53 -17.06
CA ALA A 90 -2.75 5.86 -17.50
C ALA A 90 -1.24 5.95 -17.78
N THR A 91 -0.43 5.03 -17.24
CA THR A 91 1.02 5.05 -17.35
C THR A 91 1.61 3.96 -18.28
N ALA A 92 1.45 2.68 -17.96
CA ALA A 92 1.98 1.57 -18.78
C ALA A 92 1.17 0.27 -18.66
N GLY A 93 -0.11 0.34 -18.29
CA GLY A 93 -1.01 -0.82 -18.24
C GLY A 93 -0.63 -1.87 -17.20
N GLN A 94 -0.89 -3.13 -17.54
CA GLN A 94 -0.69 -4.29 -16.66
C GLN A 94 0.73 -4.34 -16.08
N ALA A 95 1.75 -4.11 -16.91
CA ALA A 95 3.15 -4.12 -16.46
C ALA A 95 3.40 -3.13 -15.31
N ARG A 96 2.68 -2.00 -15.27
CA ARG A 96 2.78 -1.05 -14.18
C ARG A 96 2.03 -1.52 -12.93
N VAL A 97 0.90 -2.21 -13.09
CA VAL A 97 0.16 -2.82 -11.98
C VAL A 97 1.04 -3.87 -11.30
N ASP A 98 1.64 -4.77 -12.08
CA ASP A 98 2.51 -5.84 -11.57
C ASP A 98 3.70 -5.25 -10.81
N ARG A 99 4.32 -4.20 -11.36
CA ARG A 99 5.43 -3.53 -10.70
C ARG A 99 5.01 -2.83 -9.41
N ALA A 100 3.81 -2.25 -9.36
CA ALA A 100 3.30 -1.61 -8.15
C ALA A 100 3.04 -2.63 -7.04
N ILE A 101 2.43 -3.78 -7.38
CA ILE A 101 2.23 -4.89 -6.43
C ILE A 101 3.58 -5.40 -5.92
N GLU A 102 4.56 -5.58 -6.80
CA GLU A 102 5.90 -6.04 -6.44
C GLU A 102 6.65 -5.05 -5.51
N THR A 103 6.52 -3.75 -5.77
CA THR A 103 7.04 -2.72 -4.87
C THR A 103 6.38 -2.81 -3.49
N LEU A 104 5.05 -2.95 -3.43
CA LEU A 104 4.34 -3.10 -2.16
C LEU A 104 4.78 -4.36 -1.42
N ARG A 105 4.88 -5.50 -2.11
CA ARG A 105 5.39 -6.76 -1.56
C ARG A 105 6.76 -6.55 -0.90
N ARG A 106 7.70 -5.95 -1.63
CA ARG A 106 9.06 -5.71 -1.14
C ARG A 106 9.08 -4.79 0.08
N VAL A 107 8.28 -3.72 0.07
CA VAL A 107 8.17 -2.80 1.22
C VAL A 107 7.61 -3.53 2.45
N PHE A 108 6.57 -4.34 2.29
CA PHE A 108 6.03 -5.16 3.38
C PHE A 108 7.08 -6.13 3.93
N SER A 109 7.78 -6.88 3.07
CA SER A 109 8.85 -7.80 3.50
C SER A 109 9.95 -7.09 4.31
N ILE A 110 10.42 -5.93 3.83
CA ILE A 110 11.45 -5.16 4.54
C ILE A 110 10.93 -4.66 5.88
N ILE A 111 9.73 -4.10 5.92
CA ILE A 111 9.14 -3.56 7.16
C ILE A 111 8.96 -4.67 8.20
N LEU A 112 8.41 -5.83 7.83
CA LEU A 112 8.23 -6.95 8.76
C LEU A 112 9.58 -7.45 9.29
N ALA A 113 10.57 -7.62 8.41
CA ALA A 113 11.92 -8.03 8.83
C ALA A 113 12.54 -7.02 9.80
N LEU A 114 12.41 -5.72 9.54
CA LEU A 114 12.88 -4.65 10.43
C LEU A 114 12.12 -4.55 11.74
N MET A 115 10.90 -5.09 11.83
CA MET A 115 10.17 -5.24 13.09
C MET A 115 10.51 -6.55 13.82
N GLY A 116 11.37 -7.40 13.25
CA GLY A 116 11.66 -8.74 13.78
C GLY A 116 10.44 -9.66 13.72
N VAL A 117 9.65 -9.51 12.66
CA VAL A 117 8.44 -10.29 12.38
C VAL A 117 8.67 -11.14 11.14
N SER A 118 8.47 -12.45 11.27
CA SER A 118 8.75 -13.42 10.19
C SER A 118 7.51 -13.84 9.41
N SER A 119 6.31 -13.49 9.86
CA SER A 119 5.07 -13.79 9.15
C SER A 119 3.92 -12.85 9.51
N ILE A 120 2.85 -12.84 8.70
CA ILE A 120 1.61 -12.11 9.05
C ILE A 120 0.94 -12.67 10.30
N ALA A 121 1.06 -13.97 10.58
CA ALA A 121 0.54 -14.56 11.81
C ALA A 121 1.26 -14.00 13.05
N ASP A 122 2.60 -13.93 12.98
CA ASP A 122 3.44 -13.34 14.04
C ASP A 122 3.13 -11.83 14.22
N LEU A 123 2.86 -11.10 13.13
CA LEU A 123 2.38 -9.71 13.23
C LEU A 123 1.05 -9.59 13.96
N LYS A 124 0.09 -10.48 13.68
CA LYS A 124 -1.25 -10.44 14.33
C LYS A 124 -1.13 -10.69 15.84
N GLU A 125 -0.19 -11.54 16.27
CA GLU A 125 0.03 -11.86 17.67
C GLU A 125 0.78 -10.74 18.40
N ARG A 126 1.84 -10.18 17.81
CA ARG A 126 2.76 -9.23 18.49
C ARG A 126 2.56 -7.77 18.12
N GLY A 127 1.72 -7.47 17.13
CA GLY A 127 1.60 -6.15 16.52
C GLY A 127 1.25 -5.02 17.49
N SER A 128 0.50 -5.32 18.56
CA SER A 128 0.15 -4.36 19.62
C SER A 128 1.37 -3.79 20.37
N HIS A 129 2.47 -4.53 20.43
CA HIS A 129 3.73 -4.08 21.06
C HIS A 129 4.71 -3.45 20.06
N LEU A 130 4.45 -3.63 18.75
CA LEU A 130 5.31 -3.17 17.67
C LEU A 130 4.79 -1.88 17.02
N ILE A 131 3.50 -1.58 17.17
CA ILE A 131 2.84 -0.39 16.63
C ILE A 131 2.34 0.46 17.80
N PHE A 132 2.81 1.70 17.89
CA PHE A 132 2.40 2.64 18.92
C PHE A 132 1.86 3.94 18.32
N LYS A 133 0.88 4.52 19.00
CA LYS A 133 0.21 5.76 18.60
C LYS A 133 0.82 6.94 19.37
N GLN A 134 1.11 8.05 18.68
CA GLN A 134 1.43 9.33 19.33
C GLN A 134 0.18 10.05 19.82
#